data_AF-A0A7C1NRS4-F1
#
_entry.id   AF-A0A7C1NRS4-F1
#
_cell.length_a   1.000
_cell.length_b   1.000
_cell.length_c   1.000
_cell.angle_alpha   90.00
_cell.angle_beta   90.00
_cell.angle_gamma   90.00
#
_symmetry.space_group_name_H-M   'P 1'
#
loop_
_entity.id
_entity.type
_entity.pdbx_description
1 polymer ?
#
loop_
_entity_poly.entity_id
_entity_poly.type
_entity_poly.pdbx_seq_one_letter_code
_entity_poly.pdbx_strand_id
1 'polypeptide(L)'
;EIVLVNLVHRTQGLMVPKGNPKGLQGLRDLKRDDITFINRQRGAGTRLLLDKTINELEIKPEDIAGYDHEEFTHMSVASAVLTGMADTGLGILSAANALGLDFIPVAKERYDLAIPAGLMDSEMISALLEVIRNDTEFREAVVSLGGYDTSEMGLVVQ
;
A
#
# COMPACT_ATOMS: atom_id res chain seq x y z
N GLU A 1 19.20 19.50 -4.55
CA GLU A 1 17.84 19.55 -5.11
C GLU A 1 17.42 18.13 -5.50
N ILE A 2 16.15 17.79 -5.28
CA ILE A 2 15.57 16.49 -5.63
C ILE A 2 14.46 16.75 -6.65
N VAL A 3 14.46 15.99 -7.75
CA VAL A 3 13.37 15.93 -8.72
C VAL A 3 12.52 14.70 -8.39
N LEU A 4 11.22 14.90 -8.28
CA LEU A 4 10.26 13.82 -8.08
C LEU A 4 9.63 13.44 -9.42
N VAL A 5 9.64 12.15 -9.75
CA VAL A 5 8.96 11.61 -10.93
C VAL A 5 7.93 10.61 -10.46
N ASN A 6 6.66 10.78 -10.86
CA ASN A 6 5.62 9.85 -10.48
C ASN A 6 5.90 8.47 -11.09
N LEU A 7 5.91 7.42 -10.27
CA LEU A 7 5.99 6.06 -10.76
C LEU A 7 4.58 5.50 -10.94
N VAL A 8 3.81 5.47 -9.85
CA VAL A 8 2.44 4.98 -9.82
C VAL A 8 1.66 5.66 -8.72
N HIS A 9 0.35 5.62 -8.83
CA HIS A 9 -0.51 5.65 -7.66
C HIS A 9 -0.87 4.23 -7.25
N ARG A 10 -0.93 3.96 -5.95
CA ARG A 10 -1.31 2.65 -5.41
C ARG A 10 -2.48 2.75 -4.44
N THR A 11 -3.39 1.79 -4.49
CA THR A 11 -4.49 1.71 -3.54
C THR A 11 -4.04 0.98 -2.28
N GLN A 12 -4.17 1.65 -1.12
CA GLN A 12 -3.98 1.06 0.20
C GLN A 12 -5.32 0.81 0.88
N GLY A 13 -5.38 -0.25 1.69
CA GLY A 13 -6.63 -0.73 2.26
C GLY A 13 -6.47 -1.97 3.12
N LEU A 14 -7.56 -2.33 3.78
CA LEU A 14 -7.62 -3.50 4.65
C LEU A 14 -7.73 -4.75 3.79
N MET A 15 -6.80 -5.67 3.98
CA MET A 15 -6.85 -7.02 3.40
C MET A 15 -7.66 -7.90 4.34
N VAL A 16 -8.66 -8.60 3.84
CA VAL A 16 -9.56 -9.46 4.63
C VAL A 16 -9.70 -10.83 3.97
N PRO A 17 -10.02 -11.89 4.73
CA PRO A 17 -10.26 -13.20 4.14
C PRO A 17 -11.37 -13.13 3.09
N LYS A 18 -11.28 -14.01 2.10
CA LYS A 18 -12.26 -14.07 1.00
C LYS A 18 -13.69 -14.21 1.53
N GLY A 19 -14.60 -13.42 0.99
CA GLY A 19 -15.98 -13.30 1.44
C GLY A 19 -16.18 -12.37 2.64
N ASN A 20 -15.11 -11.78 3.18
CA ASN A 20 -15.12 -10.89 4.34
C ASN A 20 -15.99 -11.44 5.50
N PRO A 21 -15.63 -12.59 6.10
CA PRO A 21 -16.51 -13.34 7.00
C PRO A 21 -16.91 -12.57 8.26
N LYS A 22 -16.09 -11.60 8.70
CA LYS A 22 -16.38 -10.73 9.86
C LYS A 22 -17.08 -9.42 9.47
N GLY A 23 -17.36 -9.22 8.18
CA GLY A 23 -18.16 -8.10 7.66
C GLY A 23 -17.54 -6.73 7.85
N LEU A 24 -16.20 -6.61 7.84
CA LEU A 24 -15.52 -5.32 8.00
C LEU A 24 -15.94 -4.36 6.88
N GLN A 25 -16.16 -3.11 7.23
CA GLN A 25 -16.50 -2.01 6.32
C GLN A 25 -15.39 -0.96 6.27
N GLY A 26 -14.52 -0.90 7.29
CA GLY A 26 -13.36 -0.01 7.28
C GLY A 26 -12.64 0.07 8.62
N LEU A 27 -11.81 1.09 8.79
CA LEU A 27 -10.92 1.24 9.95
C LEU A 27 -11.66 1.39 11.29
N ARG A 28 -12.91 1.85 11.29
CA ARG A 28 -13.72 1.93 12.53
C ARG A 28 -14.01 0.56 13.13
N ASP A 29 -14.06 -0.48 12.32
CA ASP A 29 -14.31 -1.84 12.78
C ASP A 29 -13.11 -2.45 13.51
N LEU A 30 -11.93 -1.84 13.43
CA LEU A 30 -10.74 -2.30 14.16
C LEU A 30 -10.89 -2.22 15.68
N LYS A 31 -11.89 -1.47 16.17
CA LYS A 31 -12.23 -1.38 17.60
C LYS A 31 -13.06 -2.55 18.12
N ARG A 32 -13.53 -3.44 17.24
CA ARG A 32 -14.37 -4.56 17.66
C ARG A 32 -13.51 -5.60 18.36
N ASP A 33 -14.01 -6.14 19.46
CA ASP A 33 -13.31 -7.16 20.26
C ASP A 33 -13.08 -8.47 19.50
N ASP A 34 -13.83 -8.71 18.43
CA ASP A 34 -13.69 -9.88 17.57
C ASP A 34 -12.71 -9.68 16.41
N ILE A 35 -11.96 -8.57 16.35
CA ILE A 35 -11.01 -8.26 15.27
C ILE A 35 -9.59 -8.21 15.80
N THR A 36 -8.71 -9.05 15.24
CA THR A 36 -7.26 -8.97 15.43
C THR A 36 -6.60 -8.34 14.21
N PHE A 37 -5.83 -7.27 14.43
CA PHE A 37 -5.11 -6.55 13.39
C PHE A 37 -3.63 -6.98 13.33
N ILE A 38 -3.02 -6.87 12.14
CA ILE A 38 -1.58 -6.94 11.96
C ILE A 38 -1.06 -5.79 11.09
N ASN A 39 0.03 -5.17 11.53
CA ASN A 39 0.52 -3.90 11.03
C ASN A 39 1.74 -4.07 10.12
N ARG A 40 2.09 -3.01 9.39
CA ARG A 40 3.42 -2.85 8.80
C ARG A 40 4.38 -2.29 9.86
N GLN A 41 5.68 -2.57 9.72
CA GLN A 41 6.68 -2.08 10.67
C GLN A 41 6.65 -0.55 10.84
N ARG A 42 7.03 -0.07 12.03
CA ARG A 42 7.16 1.38 12.29
C ARG A 42 8.08 2.04 11.26
N GLY A 43 7.69 3.24 10.82
CA GLY A 43 8.39 3.99 9.77
C GLY A 43 8.00 3.61 8.34
N ALA A 44 7.23 2.54 8.11
CA ALA A 44 6.66 2.28 6.79
C ALA A 44 5.62 3.35 6.43
N GLY A 45 5.54 3.76 5.15
CA GLY A 45 4.53 4.72 4.67
C GLY A 45 3.10 4.28 5.00
N THR A 46 2.81 2.98 4.90
CA THR A 46 1.52 2.40 5.29
C THR A 46 1.22 2.54 6.78
N ARG A 47 2.23 2.46 7.66
CA ARG A 47 2.05 2.69 9.10
C ARG A 47 1.73 4.16 9.36
N LEU A 48 2.43 5.08 8.69
CA LEU A 48 2.13 6.51 8.77
C LEU A 48 0.72 6.84 8.27
N LEU A 49 0.27 6.20 7.18
CA LEU A 49 -1.10 6.32 6.69
C LEU A 49 -2.09 5.84 7.75
N LEU A 50 -1.90 4.63 8.28
CA LEU A 50 -2.78 4.06 9.30
C LEU A 50 -2.90 5.01 10.49
N ASP A 51 -1.77 5.43 11.06
CA ASP A 51 -1.70 6.24 12.27
C ASP A 51 -2.39 7.59 12.06
N LYS A 52 -2.18 8.21 10.90
CA LYS A 52 -2.90 9.42 10.49
C LYS A 52 -4.40 9.17 10.43
N THR A 53 -4.84 8.13 9.71
CA THR A 53 -6.26 7.90 9.48
C THR A 53 -6.99 7.48 10.76
N ILE A 54 -6.42 6.62 11.61
CA ILE A 54 -7.07 6.27 12.89
C ILE A 54 -7.17 7.48 13.82
N ASN A 55 -6.17 8.38 13.80
CA ASN A 55 -6.21 9.61 14.57
C ASN A 55 -7.31 10.58 14.06
N GLU A 56 -7.48 10.71 12.75
CA GLU A 56 -8.61 11.46 12.15
C GLU A 56 -9.99 10.85 12.48
N LEU A 57 -10.02 9.55 12.78
CA LEU A 57 -11.21 8.81 13.19
C LEU A 57 -11.41 8.79 14.72
N GLU A 58 -10.54 9.46 15.49
CA GLU A 58 -10.53 9.45 16.96
C GLU A 58 -10.43 8.03 17.56
N ILE A 59 -9.78 7.12 16.84
CA ILE A 59 -9.48 5.76 17.28
C ILE A 59 -8.09 5.76 17.89
N LYS A 60 -7.97 5.29 19.13
CA LYS A 60 -6.66 5.16 19.75
C LYS A 60 -6.00 3.83 19.37
N PRO A 61 -4.68 3.78 19.21
CA PRO A 61 -3.94 2.53 19.06
C PRO A 61 -4.27 1.44 20.09
N GLU A 62 -4.49 1.85 21.34
CA GLU A 62 -4.86 0.96 22.46
C GLU A 62 -6.23 0.30 22.29
N ASP A 63 -7.10 0.85 21.43
CA ASP A 63 -8.42 0.28 21.12
C ASP A 63 -8.34 -0.81 20.02
N ILE A 64 -7.17 -1.05 19.42
CA ILE A 64 -6.99 -1.97 18.29
C ILE A 64 -6.20 -3.19 18.76
N ALA A 65 -6.86 -4.35 18.83
CA ALA A 65 -6.18 -5.60 19.18
C ALA A 65 -5.12 -5.97 18.13
N GLY A 66 -3.88 -6.21 18.57
CA GLY A 66 -2.76 -6.55 17.70
C GLY A 66 -2.10 -5.34 17.01
N TYR A 67 -2.39 -4.11 17.42
CA TYR A 67 -1.82 -2.90 16.81
C TYR A 67 -0.27 -2.89 16.76
N ASP A 68 0.38 -3.46 17.78
CA ASP A 68 1.84 -3.60 17.86
C ASP A 68 2.40 -4.87 17.20
N HIS A 69 1.54 -5.75 16.66
CA HIS A 69 2.00 -6.86 15.84
C HIS A 69 2.41 -6.33 14.47
N GLU A 70 3.64 -6.60 14.06
CA GLU A 70 4.24 -5.97 12.89
C GLU A 70 4.81 -7.00 11.93
N GLU A 71 4.67 -6.69 10.65
CA GLU A 71 5.24 -7.43 9.55
C GLU A 71 6.06 -6.51 8.64
N PHE A 72 7.08 -7.08 7.99
CA PHE A 72 8.09 -6.33 7.23
C PHE A 72 7.81 -6.19 5.74
N THR A 73 6.87 -6.97 5.20
CA THR A 73 6.38 -6.80 3.83
C THR A 73 4.85 -6.79 3.74
N HIS A 74 4.30 -6.24 2.65
CA HIS A 74 2.87 -6.35 2.37
C HIS A 74 2.42 -7.81 2.18
N MET A 75 3.29 -8.64 1.60
CA MET A 75 3.02 -10.07 1.43
C MET A 75 2.95 -10.80 2.76
N SER A 76 3.77 -10.43 3.74
CA SER A 76 3.73 -11.01 5.08
C SER A 76 2.43 -10.65 5.82
N VAL A 77 1.99 -9.39 5.74
CA VAL A 77 0.68 -8.97 6.26
C VAL A 77 -0.45 -9.77 5.59
N ALA A 78 -0.42 -9.88 4.26
CA ALA A 78 -1.42 -10.64 3.52
C ALA A 78 -1.39 -12.13 3.91
N SER A 79 -0.21 -12.72 4.10
CA SER A 79 -0.05 -14.11 4.53
C SER A 79 -0.59 -14.35 5.94
N ALA A 80 -0.37 -13.42 6.87
CA ALA A 80 -0.94 -13.49 8.21
C ALA A 80 -2.48 -13.47 8.20
N VAL A 81 -3.09 -12.66 7.32
CA VAL A 81 -4.55 -12.66 7.12
C VAL A 81 -5.03 -13.97 6.48
N LEU A 82 -4.35 -14.44 5.43
CA LEU A 82 -4.70 -15.69 4.76
C LEU A 82 -4.66 -16.90 5.69
N THR A 83 -3.68 -16.95 6.59
CA THR A 83 -3.47 -18.06 7.53
C THR A 83 -4.30 -17.94 8.81
N GLY A 84 -5.04 -16.84 8.99
CA GLY A 84 -5.85 -16.59 10.18
C GLY A 84 -5.04 -16.19 11.42
N MET A 85 -3.76 -15.82 11.27
CA MET A 85 -2.97 -15.22 12.35
C MET A 85 -3.49 -13.84 12.73
N ALA A 86 -4.13 -13.15 11.79
CA ALA A 86 -4.87 -11.91 12.00
C ALA A 86 -6.14 -11.93 11.15
N ASP A 87 -7.14 -11.13 11.54
CA ASP A 87 -8.38 -10.97 10.79
C ASP A 87 -8.23 -9.96 9.65
N THR A 88 -7.36 -8.97 9.84
CA THR A 88 -7.07 -7.97 8.82
C THR A 88 -5.72 -7.29 9.05
N GLY A 89 -5.23 -6.63 8.01
CA GLY A 89 -4.05 -5.78 8.07
C GLY A 89 -4.07 -4.75 6.96
N LEU A 90 -3.43 -3.60 7.17
CA LEU A 90 -3.35 -2.55 6.15
C LEU A 90 -2.22 -2.85 5.17
N GLY A 91 -2.54 -2.89 3.87
CA GLY A 91 -1.59 -3.18 2.81
C GLY A 91 -1.99 -2.57 1.48
N ILE A 92 -1.35 -3.05 0.40
CA ILE A 92 -1.64 -2.64 -0.98
C ILE A 92 -2.51 -3.69 -1.66
N LEU A 93 -3.39 -3.25 -2.57
CA LEU A 93 -4.33 -4.14 -3.26
C LEU A 93 -3.63 -5.26 -4.04
N SER A 94 -2.46 -5.00 -4.64
CA SER A 94 -1.68 -6.02 -5.35
C SER A 94 -1.28 -7.21 -4.46
N ALA A 95 -1.01 -6.98 -3.17
CA ALA A 95 -0.69 -8.06 -2.22
C ALA A 95 -1.93 -8.89 -1.86
N ALA A 96 -3.09 -8.25 -1.71
CA ALA A 96 -4.36 -8.96 -1.53
C ALA A 96 -4.68 -9.82 -2.77
N ASN A 97 -4.57 -9.27 -3.97
CA ASN A 97 -4.79 -9.99 -5.22
C ASN A 97 -3.88 -11.22 -5.33
N ALA A 98 -2.59 -11.07 -5.02
CA ALA A 98 -1.62 -12.15 -5.10
C ALA A 98 -1.96 -13.36 -4.22
N LEU A 99 -2.65 -13.14 -3.08
CA LEU A 99 -3.07 -14.21 -2.16
C LEU A 99 -4.57 -14.51 -2.21
N GLY A 100 -5.31 -13.93 -3.17
CA GLY A 100 -6.75 -14.17 -3.33
C GLY A 100 -7.59 -13.68 -2.16
N LEU A 101 -7.14 -12.64 -1.45
CA LEU A 101 -7.87 -11.97 -0.37
C LEU A 101 -8.84 -10.94 -0.93
N ASP A 102 -9.92 -10.69 -0.18
CA ASP A 102 -10.78 -9.55 -0.43
C ASP A 102 -10.14 -8.28 0.16
N PHE A 103 -10.62 -7.12 -0.28
CA PHE A 103 -9.96 -5.84 0.00
C PHE A 103 -10.96 -4.71 0.22
N ILE A 104 -10.71 -3.91 1.26
CA ILE A 104 -11.50 -2.72 1.59
C ILE A 104 -10.60 -1.49 1.39
N PRO A 105 -10.83 -0.66 0.36
CA PRO A 105 -9.97 0.48 0.07
C PRO A 105 -10.08 1.56 1.15
N VAL A 106 -8.93 2.14 1.52
CA VAL A 106 -8.82 3.22 2.52
C VAL A 106 -8.31 4.49 1.89
N ALA A 107 -7.25 4.41 1.08
CA ALA A 107 -6.64 5.59 0.46
C ALA A 107 -5.95 5.25 -0.87
N LYS A 108 -5.75 6.28 -1.69
CA LYS A 108 -4.86 6.25 -2.85
C LYS A 108 -3.58 7.01 -2.46
N GLU A 109 -2.45 6.36 -2.63
CA GLU A 109 -1.12 6.91 -2.30
C GLU A 109 -0.33 7.16 -3.58
N ARG A 110 0.27 8.34 -3.70
CA ARG A 110 1.22 8.66 -4.77
C ARG A 110 2.60 8.09 -4.42
N TYR A 111 3.19 7.33 -5.32
CA TYR A 111 4.50 6.73 -5.14
C TYR A 111 5.47 7.24 -6.21
N ASP A 112 6.45 8.02 -5.77
CA ASP A 112 7.35 8.77 -6.65
C ASP A 112 8.79 8.25 -6.55
N LEU A 113 9.54 8.41 -7.63
CA LEU A 113 10.99 8.28 -7.64
C LEU A 113 11.62 9.61 -7.22
N ALA A 114 12.44 9.58 -6.17
CA ALA A 114 13.23 10.73 -5.73
C ALA A 114 14.63 10.68 -6.35
N ILE A 115 14.88 11.57 -7.32
CA ILE A 115 16.12 11.59 -8.10
C ILE A 115 16.92 12.85 -7.74
N PRO A 116 18.18 12.73 -7.29
CA PRO A 116 19.05 13.90 -7.13
C PRO A 116 19.18 14.65 -8.45
N ALA A 117 18.96 15.97 -8.44
CA ALA A 117 18.94 16.78 -9.67
C ALA A 117 20.21 16.61 -10.52
N GLY A 118 21.38 16.51 -9.89
CA GLY A 118 22.66 16.29 -10.58
C GLY A 118 22.81 14.92 -11.27
N LEU A 119 21.87 14.00 -11.08
CA LEU A 119 21.84 12.69 -11.75
C LEU A 119 20.79 12.60 -12.87
N MET A 120 19.95 13.63 -13.04
CA MET A 120 18.84 13.60 -14.00
C MET A 120 19.31 13.34 -15.44
N ASP A 121 20.46 13.92 -15.81
CA ASP A 121 21.03 13.79 -17.16
C ASP A 121 21.97 12.59 -17.29
N SER A 122 22.09 11.74 -16.26
CA SER A 122 22.92 10.54 -16.35
C SER A 122 22.30 9.50 -17.28
N GLU A 123 23.13 8.72 -17.96
CA GLU A 123 22.68 7.63 -18.84
C GLU A 123 21.80 6.62 -18.09
N MET A 124 22.14 6.33 -16.83
CA MET A 124 21.39 5.40 -15.99
C MET A 124 19.97 5.89 -15.69
N ILE A 125 19.81 7.18 -15.34
CA ILE A 125 18.47 7.74 -15.08
C ILE A 125 17.68 7.88 -16.37
N SER A 126 18.33 8.29 -17.46
CA SER A 126 17.70 8.36 -18.78
C SER A 126 17.13 7.00 -19.21
N ALA A 127 17.92 5.92 -19.06
CA ALA A 127 17.47 4.57 -19.38
C ALA A 127 16.30 4.10 -18.50
N LEU A 128 16.32 4.39 -17.19
CA LEU A 128 15.22 4.08 -16.29
C LEU A 128 13.93 4.83 -16.70
N LEU A 129 14.04 6.12 -17.00
CA LEU A 129 12.90 6.94 -17.40
C LEU A 129 12.34 6.56 -18.76
N GLU A 130 13.18 6.08 -19.69
CA GLU A 130 12.74 5.54 -20.97
C GLU A 130 11.80 4.35 -20.79
N VAL A 131 12.16 3.39 -19.93
CA VAL A 131 11.30 2.25 -19.59
C VAL A 131 9.99 2.73 -18.96
N ILE A 132 10.07 3.58 -17.95
CA ILE A 132 8.88 4.05 -17.22
C ILE A 132 7.91 4.82 -18.14
N ARG A 133 8.42 5.58 -19.11
CA ARG A 133 7.59 6.43 -19.98
C ARG A 133 7.06 5.70 -21.21
N ASN A 134 7.88 4.83 -21.81
CA ASN A 134 7.65 4.36 -23.17
C ASN A 134 7.51 2.83 -23.30
N ASP A 135 7.85 2.05 -22.27
CA ASP A 135 7.69 0.59 -22.32
C ASP A 135 6.25 0.16 -21.99
N THR A 136 5.51 -0.20 -23.03
CA THR A 136 4.13 -0.68 -22.91
C THR A 136 4.03 -2.00 -22.16
N GLU A 137 4.96 -2.94 -22.36
CA GLU A 137 4.93 -4.24 -21.71
C GLU A 137 5.14 -4.09 -20.20
N PHE A 138 6.08 -3.23 -19.80
CA PHE A 138 6.26 -2.87 -18.39
C PHE A 138 4.98 -2.26 -17.79
N ARG A 139 4.36 -1.31 -18.50
CA ARG A 139 3.16 -0.63 -18.01
C ARG A 139 1.98 -1.60 -17.88
N GLU A 140 1.81 -2.51 -18.84
CA GLU A 140 0.80 -3.58 -18.80
C GLU A 140 1.05 -4.55 -17.64
N ALA A 141 2.32 -4.95 -17.42
CA ALA A 141 2.69 -5.78 -16.28
C ALA A 141 2.32 -5.11 -14.95
N VAL A 142 2.61 -3.82 -14.78
CA VAL A 142 2.25 -3.06 -13.58
C VAL A 142 0.73 -3.01 -13.39
N VAL A 143 -0.04 -2.72 -14.44
CA VAL A 143 -1.51 -2.70 -14.38
C VAL A 143 -2.07 -4.07 -14.03
N SER A 144 -1.48 -5.15 -14.56
CA SER A 144 -1.94 -6.53 -14.33
C SER A 144 -1.86 -6.98 -12.86
N LEU A 145 -0.96 -6.40 -12.06
CA LEU A 145 -0.87 -6.66 -10.62
C LEU A 145 -2.12 -6.18 -9.87
N GLY A 146 -2.83 -5.21 -10.44
CA GLY A 146 -4.03 -4.61 -9.88
C GLY A 146 -3.74 -3.62 -8.75
N GLY A 147 -4.58 -2.58 -8.66
CA GLY A 147 -4.45 -1.54 -7.64
C GLY A 147 -3.35 -0.51 -7.87
N TYR A 148 -2.74 -0.51 -9.06
CA TYR A 148 -1.85 0.53 -9.53
C TYR A 148 -2.51 1.34 -10.64
N ASP A 149 -2.36 2.65 -10.56
CA ASP A 149 -2.76 3.59 -11.61
C ASP A 149 -1.50 4.25 -12.18
N THR A 150 -1.37 4.12 -13.50
CA THR A 150 -0.21 4.55 -14.28
C THR A 150 -0.49 5.79 -15.12
N SER A 151 -1.60 6.50 -14.88
CA SER A 151 -2.01 7.69 -15.64
C SER A 151 -0.98 8.83 -15.63
N GLU A 152 -0.26 8.99 -14.52
CA GLU A 152 0.78 10.01 -14.34
C GLU A 152 2.21 9.43 -14.38
N MET A 153 2.37 8.14 -14.73
CA MET A 153 3.65 7.46 -14.74
C MET A 153 4.67 8.19 -15.63
N GLY A 154 5.85 8.48 -15.06
CA GLY A 154 6.96 9.15 -15.73
C GLY A 154 6.90 10.68 -15.76
N LEU A 155 5.83 11.28 -15.24
CA LEU A 155 5.68 12.75 -15.15
C LEU A 155 6.47 13.33 -13.98
N VAL A 156 7.11 14.48 -14.19
CA VAL A 156 7.76 15.23 -13.11
C VAL A 156 6.68 15.88 -12.25
N VAL A 157 6.76 15.69 -10.95
CA VAL A 157 5.87 16.33 -9.97
C VAL A 157 6.30 17.79 -9.80
N GLN A 158 5.37 18.71 -10.04
CA GLN A 158 5.56 20.14 -9.81
C GLN A 158 5.26 20.54 -8.36
#